data_AF-A0A374AH80-F1
#
_entry.id   AF-A0A374AH80-F1
#
_cell.length_a   1.000
_cell.length_b   1.000
_cell.length_c   1.000
_cell.angle_alpha   90.00
_cell.angle_beta   90.00
_cell.angle_gamma   90.00
#
_symmetry.space_group_name_H-M   'P 1'
#
loop_
_entity.id
_entity.type
_entity.pdbx_description
1 polymer ?
#
loop_
_entity_poly.entity_id
_entity_poly.type
_entity_poly.pdbx_seq_one_letter_code
_entity_poly.pdbx_strand_id
1 'polypeptide(L)' 'MTGASGYQIAYRKKGTKSYKYKRTSKRSYTLSKLSGKKSYQVKVRAYKTVGKTKYYGSYSPQKTVRIR' A
#
# COMPACT_ATOMS: atom_id res chain seq x y z
N MET A 1 -13.84 19.39 -5.31
CA MET A 1 -13.59 18.03 -4.78
C MET A 1 -12.13 17.88 -4.40
N THR A 2 -11.76 18.00 -3.13
CA THR A 2 -10.40 17.65 -2.70
C THR A 2 -10.30 16.13 -2.63
N GLY A 3 -9.80 15.54 -3.72
CA GLY A 3 -9.46 14.12 -3.81
C GLY A 3 -8.48 13.71 -2.70
N ALA A 4 -8.26 12.41 -2.53
CA ALA A 4 -7.26 11.92 -1.58
C ALA A 4 -5.89 12.60 -1.80
N SER A 5 -5.22 13.03 -0.74
CA SER A 5 -3.87 13.63 -0.84
C SER A 5 -2.83 12.60 -1.30
N GLY A 6 -3.09 11.32 -1.04
CA GLY A 6 -2.29 10.22 -1.57
C GLY A 6 -2.79 8.86 -1.10
N TYR A 7 -1.98 7.85 -1.36
CA TYR A 7 -2.25 6.45 -1.05
C TYR A 7 -1.09 5.85 -0.25
N GLN A 8 -1.43 5.04 0.74
CA GLN A 8 -0.49 4.22 1.48
C GLN A 8 -0.66 2.76 1.07
N ILE A 9 0.41 2.18 0.54
CA ILE A 9 0.50 0.79 0.13
C ILE A 9 1.17 0.03 1.27
N ALA A 10 0.44 -0.90 1.87
CA ALA A 10 0.97 -1.85 2.83
C ALA A 10 1.18 -3.20 2.14
N TYR A 11 2.41 -3.70 2.17
CA TYR A 11 2.74 -4.98 1.56
C TYR A 11 3.58 -5.82 2.50
N ARG A 12 3.35 -7.13 2.50
CA ARG A 12 4.12 -8.09 3.28
C ARG A 12 4.31 -9.37 2.50
N LYS A 13 5.30 -10.16 2.88
CA LYS A 13 5.42 -11.52 2.35
C LYS A 13 4.33 -12.39 2.98
N LYS A 14 3.68 -13.25 2.21
CA LYS A 14 2.73 -14.23 2.74
C LYS A 14 3.44 -15.08 3.80
N GLY A 15 2.85 -15.17 4.99
CA GLY A 15 3.43 -15.87 6.15
C GLY A 15 4.28 -14.99 7.09
N THR A 16 4.58 -13.73 6.73
CA THR A 16 5.26 -12.80 7.64
C THR A 16 4.25 -11.95 8.42
N LYS A 17 4.57 -11.59 9.67
CA LYS A 17 3.72 -10.71 10.49
C LYS A 17 3.93 -9.22 10.14
N SER A 18 5.12 -8.84 9.71
CA SER A 18 5.50 -7.44 9.48
C SER A 18 5.07 -6.90 8.11
N TYR A 19 4.32 -5.81 8.11
CA TYR A 19 4.01 -5.05 6.90
C TYR A 19 5.06 -3.98 6.64
N LYS A 20 5.46 -3.87 5.38
CA LYS A 20 6.20 -2.71 4.85
C LYS A 20 5.18 -1.71 4.31
N TYR A 21 5.48 -0.43 4.50
CA TYR A 21 4.61 0.66 4.06
C TYR A 21 5.32 1.55 3.06
N LYS A 22 4.66 1.85 1.95
CA LYS A 22 5.07 2.85 0.96
C LYS A 22 3.94 3.84 0.77
N ARG A 23 4.29 5.08 0.44
CA ARG A 23 3.34 6.15 0.17
C ARG A 23 3.59 6.66 -1.23
N THR A 24 2.50 6.95 -1.94
CA THR A 24 2.54 7.52 -3.29
C THR A 24 1.38 8.50 -3.44
N SER A 25 1.60 9.61 -4.12
CA SER A 25 0.54 10.52 -4.56
C SER A 25 -0.08 10.07 -5.89
N LYS A 26 0.59 9.15 -6.61
CA LYS A 26 0.13 8.61 -7.90
C LYS A 26 -0.86 7.46 -7.71
N ARG A 27 -1.76 7.29 -8.70
CA ARG A 27 -2.69 6.14 -8.76
C ARG A 27 -2.00 4.80 -9.09
N SER A 28 -0.75 4.83 -9.54
CA SER A 28 0.06 3.66 -9.87
C SER A 28 1.39 3.70 -9.14
N TYR A 29 1.85 2.55 -8.66
CA TYR A 29 3.16 2.40 -8.02
C TYR A 29 3.71 0.99 -8.23
N THR A 30 4.95 0.91 -8.68
CA THR A 30 5.66 -0.35 -8.89
C THR A 30 6.54 -0.65 -7.69
N LEU A 31 6.26 -1.77 -7.01
CA LEU A 31 7.10 -2.27 -5.92
C LEU A 31 8.33 -2.97 -6.53
N SER A 32 9.44 -2.24 -6.65
CA SER A 32 10.74 -2.82 -7.02
C SER A 32 11.42 -3.46 -5.80
N LYS A 33 12.33 -4.41 -6.05
CA LYS A 33 13.10 -5.14 -5.01
C LYS A 33 12.28 -6.11 -4.14
N LEU A 34 11.22 -6.69 -4.69
CA LEU A 34 10.57 -7.84 -4.08
C LEU A 34 11.37 -9.11 -4.41
N SER A 35 11.46 -10.03 -3.45
CA SER A 35 12.13 -11.30 -3.68
C SER A 35 11.29 -12.15 -4.65
N GLY A 36 11.90 -12.63 -5.73
CA GLY A 36 11.27 -13.53 -6.70
C GLY A 36 10.79 -14.85 -6.09
N LYS A 37 9.90 -15.56 -6.80
CA LYS A 37 9.31 -16.86 -6.41
C LYS A 37 8.54 -16.84 -5.07
N LYS A 38 8.12 -15.67 -4.59
CA LYS A 38 7.41 -15.50 -3.30
C LYS A 38 6.05 -14.84 -3.50
N SER A 39 5.11 -15.20 -2.64
CA SER A 39 3.80 -14.55 -2.57
C SER A 39 3.84 -13.36 -1.62
N TYR A 40 3.25 -12.24 -2.03
CA TYR A 40 3.13 -11.01 -1.27
C TYR A 40 1.66 -10.65 -1.12
N GLN A 41 1.27 -10.22 0.07
CA GLN A 41 -0.05 -9.65 0.34
C GLN A 41 0.07 -8.13 0.32
N VAL A 42 -0.75 -7.49 -0.49
CA VAL A 42 -0.76 -6.04 -0.70
C VAL A 42 -2.15 -5.51 -0.42
N LYS A 43 -2.23 -4.42 0.34
CA LYS A 43 -3.45 -3.66 0.59
C LYS A 43 -3.13 -2.18 0.48
N VAL A 44 -4.07 -1.38 0.00
CA VAL A 44 -3.87 0.05 -0.23
C VAL A 44 -4.95 0.81 0.51
N ARG A 45 -4.61 1.94 1.13
CA ARG A 45 -5.60 2.87 1.70
C ARG A 45 -5.36 4.27 1.18
N ALA A 46 -6.43 5.02 0.95
CA ALA A 46 -6.35 6.44 0.69
C ALA A 46 -6.06 7.18 2.01
N TYR A 47 -5.33 8.29 1.93
CA TYR A 47 -5.21 9.24 3.03
C TYR A 47 -5.41 10.67 2.53
N LYS A 48 -5.96 11.50 3.41
CA LYS A 48 -6.06 12.94 3.23
C LYS A 48 -5.22 13.64 4.29
N THR A 49 -4.45 14.62 3.87
CA THR A 49 -3.76 15.53 4.78
C THR A 49 -4.61 16.76 4.94
N VAL A 50 -5.12 17.01 6.14
CA VAL A 50 -5.89 18.22 6.48
C VAL A 50 -5.02 19.01 7.46
N GLY A 51 -4.49 20.15 7.01
CA GLY A 51 -3.45 20.88 7.74
C GLY A 51 -2.18 20.04 7.92
N LYS A 52 -1.85 19.69 9.17
CA LYS A 52 -0.69 18.84 9.52
C LYS A 52 -1.07 17.39 9.82
N THR A 53 -2.36 17.07 9.88
CA THR A 53 -2.86 15.75 10.31
C THR A 53 -3.20 14.89 9.09
N LYS A 54 -2.77 13.62 9.12
CA LYS A 54 -3.09 12.63 8.08
C LYS A 54 -4.27 11.77 8.53
N TYR A 55 -5.38 11.87 7.81
CA TYR A 55 -6.57 11.04 7.98
C TYR A 55 -6.50 9.87 7.02
N TYR A 56 -6.54 8.66 7.56
CA TYR A 56 -6.47 7.44 6.78
C TYR A 56 -7.85 6.83 6.65
N GLY A 57 -8.25 6.50 5.43
CA GLY A 57 -9.45 5.72 5.19
C GLY A 57 -9.24 4.23 5.46
N SER A 58 -10.32 3.47 5.27
CA SER A 58 -10.30 2.01 5.30
C SER A 58 -9.32 1.45 4.26
N TYR A 59 -8.71 0.31 4.60
CA TYR A 59 -7.90 -0.43 3.64
C TYR A 59 -8.77 -1.07 2.57
N SER A 60 -8.22 -1.15 1.36
CA SER A 60 -8.75 -1.98 0.29
C SER A 60 -8.72 -3.46 0.69
N PRO A 61 -9.50 -4.31 -0.02
CA PRO A 61 -9.33 -5.75 0.05
C PRO A 61 -7.87 -6.12 -0.16
N GLN A 62 -7.39 -7.06 0.65
CA GLN A 62 -6.02 -7.54 0.56
C GLN A 62 -5.88 -8.41 -0.69
N LYS A 63 -5.00 -8.01 -1.60
CA LYS A 63 -4.68 -8.77 -2.80
C LYS A 63 -3.40 -9.57 -2.61
N THR A 64 -3.41 -10.85 -2.96
CA THR A 64 -2.20 -11.68 -2.96
C THR A 64 -1.60 -11.67 -4.36
N VAL A 65 -0.34 -11.31 -4.47
CA VAL A 65 0.43 -11.25 -5.72
C VAL A 65 1.61 -12.21 -5.60
N ARG A 66 1.73 -13.14 -6.53
CA ARG A 66 2.88 -14.05 -6.62
C ARG A 66 3.88 -13.46 -7.60
N ILE A 67 5.08 -13.16 -7.12
CA ILE A 67 6.19 -12.76 -7.99
C ILE A 67 6.74 -14.04 -8.63
N ARG A 68 6.71 -14.08 -9.97
CA ARG A 68 7.33 -15.14 -10.75
C ARG A 68 8.82 -14.88 -10.89
#